data_AF-B6DDW0-F1
#
_entry.id   AF-B6DDW0-F1
#
_cell.length_a   1.000
_cell.length_b   1.000
_cell.length_c   1.000
_cell.angle_alpha   90.00
_cell.angle_beta   90.00
_cell.angle_gamma   90.00
#
_symmetry.space_group_name_H-M   'P 1'
#
loop_
_entity.id
_entity.type
_entity.pdbx_description
1 polymer ?
#
loop_
_entity_poly.entity_id
_entity_poly.type
_entity_poly.pdbx_seq_one_letter_code
_entity_poly.pdbx_strand_id
1 'polypeptide(L)'
;MLWKAIRGMVPHKTKRGQNALRHLKVYEGIPPPFDRQKRLVVPIALRQLCLRPDRKYCSVDRVAHEVGWKYRDVVNNLEAKRKIKARLSYLHKKKLKKITWKARVAVADSIKPQNEVLKQYGYLTSEFEKKYTRTASSATSTKLGKRERQDLYLAAKAERKASRLEAKKLGKVVKRKSKAKAKAKPTGKSA
;
A
#
# COMPACT_ATOMS: atom_id res chain seq x y z
N MET A 1 18.11 -10.90 19.39
CA MET A 1 17.52 -10.04 20.46
C MET A 1 16.15 -10.53 20.95
N LEU A 2 15.21 -10.87 20.05
CA LEU A 2 13.83 -11.25 20.42
C LEU A 2 13.72 -12.45 21.39
N TRP A 3 14.50 -13.51 21.17
CA TRP A 3 14.49 -14.70 22.05
C TRP A 3 14.81 -14.36 23.51
N LYS A 4 15.75 -13.44 23.75
CA LYS A 4 16.13 -12.99 25.10
C LYS A 4 14.98 -12.22 25.77
N ALA A 5 14.26 -11.38 25.02
CA ALA A 5 13.09 -10.67 25.52
C ALA A 5 11.98 -11.63 25.93
N ILE A 6 11.66 -12.62 25.09
CA ILE A 6 10.63 -13.63 25.40
C ILE A 6 11.05 -14.51 26.57
N ARG A 7 12.33 -14.92 26.64
CA ARG A 7 12.88 -15.66 27.79
C ARG A 7 12.71 -14.89 29.12
N GLY A 8 12.78 -13.56 29.09
CA GLY A 8 12.54 -12.72 30.28
C GLY A 8 11.09 -12.74 30.75
N MET A 9 10.14 -12.98 29.86
CA MET A 9 8.70 -13.05 30.17
C MET A 9 8.24 -14.45 30.62
N VAL A 10 9.07 -15.48 30.43
CA VAL A 10 8.76 -16.87 30.75
C VAL A 10 9.54 -17.30 32.00
N PRO A 11 8.96 -18.09 32.93
CA PRO A 11 9.67 -18.67 34.08
C PRO A 11 10.67 -19.75 33.63
N HIS A 12 11.71 -19.35 32.91
CA HIS A 12 12.64 -20.21 32.18
C HIS A 12 13.58 -21.04 33.05
N LYS A 13 13.60 -20.79 34.36
CA LYS A 13 14.31 -21.64 35.34
C LYS A 13 13.53 -22.92 35.67
N THR A 14 12.22 -22.94 35.45
CA THR A 14 11.37 -24.12 35.67
C THR A 14 11.42 -25.06 34.47
N LYS A 15 11.22 -26.38 34.68
CA LYS A 15 11.12 -27.38 33.60
C LYS A 15 10.05 -27.01 32.57
N ARG A 16 8.90 -26.50 33.04
CA ARG A 16 7.81 -26.01 32.17
C ARG A 16 8.26 -24.85 31.28
N GLY A 17 8.94 -23.86 31.85
CA GLY A 17 9.44 -22.71 31.09
C GLY A 17 10.51 -23.10 30.07
N GLN A 18 11.39 -24.04 30.40
CA GLN A 18 12.36 -24.59 29.46
C GLN A 18 11.67 -25.30 28.28
N ASN A 19 10.64 -26.12 28.55
CA ASN A 19 9.87 -26.78 27.49
C ASN A 19 9.16 -25.76 26.59
N ALA A 20 8.57 -24.71 27.15
CA ALA A 20 7.96 -23.64 26.35
C ALA A 20 8.97 -22.95 25.41
N LEU A 21 10.19 -22.69 25.89
CA LEU A 21 11.24 -22.10 25.05
C LEU A 21 11.75 -23.04 23.96
N ARG A 22 11.68 -24.36 24.15
CA ARG A 22 12.02 -25.35 23.10
C ARG A 22 11.04 -25.33 21.93
N HIS A 23 9.77 -24.97 22.17
CA HIS A 23 8.78 -24.84 21.10
C HIS A 23 8.98 -23.55 20.28
N LEU A 24 9.59 -22.52 20.86
CA LEU A 24 9.84 -21.26 20.18
C LEU A 24 11.08 -21.34 19.29
N LYS A 25 10.88 -21.16 17.98
CA LYS A 25 11.96 -21.00 16.99
C LYS A 25 11.95 -19.58 16.45
N VAL A 26 13.10 -18.91 16.50
CA VAL A 26 13.27 -17.53 16.03
C VAL A 26 14.40 -17.51 15.00
N TYR A 27 14.15 -16.87 13.86
CA TYR A 27 15.10 -16.74 12.76
C TYR A 27 15.22 -15.27 12.34
N GLU A 28 16.38 -14.90 11.82
CA GLU A 28 16.58 -13.63 11.12
C GLU A 28 16.35 -13.86 9.63
N GLY A 29 15.53 -13.01 9.00
CA GLY A 29 14.99 -13.31 7.67
C GLY A 29 14.02 -14.49 7.66
N ILE A 30 13.74 -15.04 6.48
CA ILE A 30 12.80 -16.16 6.32
C ILE A 30 13.53 -17.34 5.65
N PRO A 31 13.83 -18.41 6.41
CA PRO A 31 14.55 -19.55 5.87
C PRO A 31 13.70 -20.38 4.89
N PRO A 32 14.33 -21.22 4.04
CA PRO A 32 13.66 -21.97 2.96
C PRO A 32 12.45 -22.84 3.37
N PRO A 33 12.39 -23.46 4.56
CA PRO A 33 11.18 -24.21 4.94
C PRO A 33 9.92 -23.32 5.12
N PHE A 34 10.10 -22.03 5.39
CA PHE A 34 9.01 -21.11 5.75
C PHE A 34 8.72 -20.05 4.68
N ASP A 35 9.51 -19.96 3.63
CA ASP A 35 9.40 -18.91 2.61
C ASP A 35 8.10 -19.01 1.77
N ARG A 36 7.64 -20.24 1.53
CA ARG A 36 6.42 -20.59 0.79
C ARG A 36 5.17 -20.62 1.66
N GLN A 37 5.32 -20.69 2.97
CA GLN A 37 4.19 -20.75 3.91
C GLN A 37 3.54 -19.37 4.08
N LYS A 38 2.23 -19.36 4.35
CA LYS A 38 1.50 -18.13 4.66
C LYS A 38 1.90 -17.66 6.05
N ARG A 39 2.60 -16.54 6.11
CA ARG A 39 2.97 -15.89 7.37
C ARG A 39 1.76 -15.18 7.98
N LEU A 40 1.60 -15.34 9.29
CA LEU A 40 0.55 -14.68 10.07
C LEU A 40 1.10 -13.41 10.71
N VAL A 41 0.17 -12.53 11.08
CA VAL A 41 0.47 -11.24 11.73
C VAL A 41 -0.38 -11.15 12.98
N VAL A 42 0.22 -10.68 14.08
CA VAL A 42 -0.46 -10.41 15.35
C VAL A 42 -0.81 -8.92 15.40
N PRO A 43 -2.09 -8.51 15.25
CA PRO A 43 -2.45 -7.10 15.11
C PRO A 43 -2.08 -6.25 16.33
N ILE A 44 -2.21 -6.79 17.54
CA ILE A 44 -1.85 -6.10 18.80
C ILE A 44 -0.35 -5.82 18.94
N ALA A 45 0.50 -6.44 18.11
CA ALA A 45 1.94 -6.19 18.07
C ALA A 45 2.35 -5.31 16.88
N LEU A 46 1.40 -4.85 16.05
CA LEU A 46 1.72 -4.02 14.90
C LEU A 46 2.01 -2.58 15.33
N ARG A 47 3.24 -2.14 15.08
CA ARG A 47 3.67 -0.74 15.30
C ARG A 47 2.69 0.28 14.72
N GLN A 48 2.15 0.04 13.51
CA GLN A 48 1.22 0.96 12.85
C GLN A 48 -0.09 1.16 13.62
N LEU A 49 -0.52 0.15 14.38
CA LEU A 49 -1.74 0.20 15.18
C LEU A 49 -1.46 0.69 16.61
N CYS A 50 -0.34 0.27 17.20
CA CYS A 50 -0.05 0.51 18.61
C CYS A 50 0.74 1.82 18.86
N LEU A 51 1.46 2.34 17.87
CA LEU A 51 2.28 3.55 18.01
C LEU A 51 1.69 4.67 17.16
N ARG A 52 1.60 5.86 17.75
CA ARG A 52 1.21 7.06 17.01
C ARG A 52 2.21 7.39 15.89
N PRO A 53 1.76 7.90 14.73
CA PRO A 53 2.64 8.13 13.57
C PRO A 53 3.71 9.19 13.80
N ASP A 54 3.54 10.10 14.77
CA ASP A 54 4.49 11.16 15.10
C ASP A 54 5.71 10.67 15.92
N ARG A 55 5.62 9.47 16.51
CA ARG A 55 6.63 9.00 17.46
C ARG A 55 7.77 8.26 16.76
N LYS A 56 9.00 8.64 17.11
CA LYS A 56 10.22 7.99 16.62
C LYS A 56 10.29 6.55 17.13
N TYR A 57 10.78 5.65 16.29
CA TYR A 57 10.99 4.25 16.61
C TYR A 57 12.36 3.79 16.07
N CYS A 58 12.89 2.70 16.61
CA CYS A 58 14.10 2.07 16.11
C CYS A 58 13.78 0.74 15.42
N SER A 59 14.64 0.32 14.49
CA SER A 59 14.61 -1.02 13.92
C SER A 59 15.59 -1.90 14.68
N VAL A 60 15.15 -3.10 15.07
CA VAL A 60 16.00 -4.09 15.75
C VAL A 60 17.21 -4.48 14.88
N ASP A 61 17.04 -4.50 13.56
CA ASP A 61 18.13 -4.76 12.59
C ASP A 61 19.29 -3.77 12.75
N ARG A 62 18.97 -2.47 12.81
CA ARG A 62 19.96 -1.39 12.95
C ARG A 62 20.69 -1.51 14.28
N VAL A 63 19.93 -1.62 15.38
CA VAL A 63 20.50 -1.70 16.73
C VAL A 63 21.39 -2.94 16.87
N ALA A 64 20.96 -4.10 16.36
CA ALA A 64 21.74 -5.32 16.42
C ALA A 64 23.08 -5.16 15.70
N HIS A 65 23.09 -4.53 14.52
CA HIS A 65 24.31 -4.29 13.76
C HIS A 65 25.29 -3.33 14.46
N GLU A 66 24.78 -2.22 15.01
CA GLU A 66 25.59 -1.26 15.78
C GLU A 66 26.22 -1.90 17.03
N VAL A 67 25.53 -2.85 17.66
CA VAL A 67 26.04 -3.61 18.82
C VAL A 67 27.03 -4.73 18.41
N GLY A 68 27.28 -4.91 17.10
CA GLY A 68 28.29 -5.84 16.60
C GLY A 68 27.75 -7.10 15.92
N TRP A 69 26.46 -7.15 15.58
CA TRP A 69 25.93 -8.25 14.76
C TRP A 69 26.39 -8.12 13.30
N LYS A 70 27.18 -9.11 12.85
CA LYS A 70 27.91 -9.07 11.56
C LYS A 70 27.07 -9.48 10.34
N TYR A 71 25.98 -10.22 10.53
CA TYR A 71 25.27 -10.90 9.42
C TYR A 71 24.18 -10.08 8.74
N ARG A 72 24.08 -8.77 9.05
CA ARG A 72 23.07 -7.89 8.47
C ARG A 72 23.07 -7.91 6.94
N ASP A 73 24.22 -7.74 6.31
CA ASP A 73 24.33 -7.67 4.85
C ASP A 73 24.05 -9.02 4.18
N VAL A 74 24.48 -10.12 4.81
CA VAL A 74 24.20 -11.48 4.34
C VAL A 74 22.69 -11.75 4.33
N VAL A 75 22.00 -11.42 5.43
CA VAL A 75 20.55 -11.60 5.54
C VAL A 75 19.82 -10.71 4.54
N ASN A 76 20.24 -9.46 4.36
CA ASN A 76 19.66 -8.55 3.37
C ASN A 76 19.76 -9.10 1.94
N ASN A 77 20.92 -9.65 1.55
CA ASN A 77 21.14 -10.26 0.24
C ASN A 77 20.25 -11.49 0.03
N LEU A 78 20.12 -12.36 1.05
CA LEU A 78 19.25 -13.53 1.00
C LEU A 78 17.77 -13.15 0.92
N GLU A 79 17.34 -12.14 1.68
CA GLU A 79 15.98 -11.62 1.64
C GLU A 79 15.65 -10.95 0.29
N ALA A 80 16.61 -10.27 -0.33
CA ALA A 80 16.45 -9.72 -1.68
C ALA A 80 16.18 -10.84 -2.70
N LYS A 81 17.00 -11.90 -2.68
CA LYS A 81 16.80 -13.10 -3.53
C LYS A 81 15.44 -13.75 -3.27
N ARG A 82 15.05 -13.88 -2.00
CA ARG A 82 13.75 -14.45 -1.60
C ARG A 82 12.58 -13.61 -2.10
N LYS A 83 12.65 -12.28 -1.99
CA LYS A 83 11.59 -11.36 -2.46
C LYS A 83 11.41 -11.41 -3.98
N ILE A 84 12.49 -11.55 -4.75
CA ILE A 84 12.43 -11.75 -6.20
C ILE A 84 11.66 -13.03 -6.53
N LYS A 85 12.03 -14.16 -5.91
CA LYS A 85 11.33 -15.45 -6.10
C LYS A 85 9.85 -15.35 -5.70
N ALA A 86 9.56 -14.75 -4.53
CA ALA A 86 8.19 -14.55 -4.06
C ALA A 86 7.37 -13.66 -5.02
N ARG A 87 8.00 -12.66 -5.65
CA ARG A 87 7.36 -11.80 -6.64
C ARG A 87 6.95 -12.60 -7.89
N LEU A 88 7.83 -13.47 -8.40
CA LEU A 88 7.52 -14.34 -9.53
C LEU A 88 6.34 -15.27 -9.20
N SER A 89 6.36 -15.94 -8.04
CA SER A 89 5.25 -16.79 -7.58
C SER A 89 3.94 -16.01 -7.44
N TYR A 90 4.00 -14.77 -6.94
CA TYR A 90 2.83 -13.90 -6.84
C TYR A 90 2.25 -13.53 -8.21
N LEU A 91 3.10 -13.16 -9.18
CA LEU A 91 2.66 -12.85 -10.54
C LEU A 91 2.00 -14.05 -11.21
N HIS A 92 2.58 -15.24 -11.07
CA HIS A 92 1.98 -16.48 -11.56
C HIS A 92 0.62 -16.74 -10.90
N LYS A 93 0.53 -16.64 -9.56
CA LYS A 93 -0.73 -16.79 -8.82
C LYS A 93 -1.79 -15.77 -9.25
N LYS A 94 -1.39 -14.52 -9.54
CA LYS A 94 -2.28 -13.47 -10.04
C LYS A 94 -2.80 -13.81 -11.44
N LYS A 95 -1.95 -14.32 -12.34
CA LYS A 95 -2.34 -14.77 -13.68
C LYS A 95 -3.34 -15.94 -13.60
N LEU A 96 -3.02 -16.97 -12.83
CA LEU A 96 -3.90 -18.13 -12.62
C LEU A 96 -5.27 -17.69 -12.10
N LYS A 97 -5.30 -16.81 -11.10
CA LYS A 97 -6.54 -16.30 -10.52
C LYS A 97 -7.42 -15.54 -11.51
N LYS A 98 -6.83 -14.81 -12.47
CA LYS A 98 -7.56 -14.17 -13.59
C LYS A 98 -8.17 -15.23 -14.52
N ILE A 99 -7.44 -16.30 -14.82
CA ILE A 99 -7.92 -17.41 -15.66
C ILE A 99 -9.05 -18.16 -14.95
N THR A 100 -8.89 -18.51 -13.68
CA THR A 100 -9.93 -19.16 -12.87
C THR A 100 -11.21 -18.34 -12.82
N TRP A 101 -11.10 -17.01 -12.76
CA TRP A 101 -12.28 -16.14 -12.81
C TRP A 101 -13.00 -16.20 -14.16
N LYS A 102 -12.26 -16.13 -15.28
CA LYS A 102 -12.85 -16.28 -16.62
C LYS A 102 -13.53 -17.65 -16.79
N ALA A 103 -12.89 -18.71 -16.32
CA ALA A 103 -13.45 -20.06 -16.37
C ALA A 103 -14.74 -20.18 -15.55
N ARG A 104 -14.82 -19.54 -14.37
CA ARG A 104 -16.05 -19.47 -13.57
C ARG A 104 -17.21 -18.82 -14.31
N VAL A 105 -16.95 -17.75 -15.07
CA VAL A 105 -17.99 -17.08 -15.88
C VAL A 105 -18.47 -17.98 -17.00
N ALA A 106 -17.57 -18.68 -17.68
CA ALA A 106 -17.93 -19.59 -18.77
C ALA A 106 -18.78 -20.78 -18.31
N VAL A 107 -18.55 -21.27 -17.09
CA VAL A 107 -19.22 -22.46 -16.53
C VAL A 107 -20.44 -22.07 -15.65
N ALA A 108 -20.76 -20.78 -15.56
CA ALA A 108 -21.71 -20.21 -14.60
C ALA A 108 -23.07 -20.91 -14.59
N ASP A 109 -23.60 -21.29 -15.74
CA ASP A 109 -24.91 -21.94 -15.84
C ASP A 109 -24.96 -23.32 -15.21
N SER A 110 -23.90 -24.11 -15.37
CA SER A 110 -23.82 -25.47 -14.80
C SER A 110 -23.60 -25.48 -13.27
N ILE A 111 -23.06 -24.38 -12.70
CA ILE A 111 -22.77 -24.26 -11.27
C ILE A 111 -23.86 -23.53 -10.47
N LYS A 112 -24.97 -23.14 -11.12
CA LYS A 112 -26.10 -22.45 -10.48
C LYS A 112 -26.64 -23.17 -9.23
N PRO A 113 -26.97 -24.49 -9.27
CA PRO A 113 -27.56 -25.14 -8.10
C PRO A 113 -26.58 -25.21 -6.91
N GLN A 114 -25.30 -25.43 -7.17
CA GLN A 114 -24.27 -25.42 -6.11
C GLN A 114 -24.07 -24.01 -5.55
N ASN A 115 -24.14 -22.97 -6.38
CA ASN A 115 -24.05 -21.59 -5.94
C ASN A 115 -25.23 -21.17 -5.07
N GLU A 116 -26.44 -21.67 -5.32
CA GLU A 116 -27.63 -21.41 -4.48
C GLU A 116 -27.44 -21.98 -3.06
N VAL A 117 -26.95 -23.21 -2.95
CA VAL A 117 -26.59 -23.81 -1.66
C VAL A 117 -25.51 -22.99 -0.96
N LEU A 118 -24.45 -22.59 -1.67
CA LEU A 118 -23.38 -21.74 -1.10
C LEU A 118 -23.87 -20.35 -0.65
N LYS A 119 -24.91 -19.81 -1.31
CA LYS A 119 -25.56 -18.56 -0.89
C LYS A 119 -26.34 -18.74 0.40
N GLN A 120 -27.07 -19.84 0.56
CA GLN A 120 -27.79 -20.15 1.81
C GLN A 120 -26.85 -20.17 3.03
N TYR A 121 -25.66 -20.75 2.88
CA TYR A 121 -24.63 -20.77 3.94
C TYR A 121 -23.77 -19.50 4.01
N GLY A 122 -24.03 -18.48 3.19
CA GLY A 122 -23.31 -17.20 3.23
C GLY A 122 -21.88 -17.23 2.68
N TYR A 123 -21.47 -18.27 1.95
CA TYR A 123 -20.14 -18.36 1.33
C TYR A 123 -20.01 -17.50 0.06
N LEU A 124 -21.12 -17.26 -0.63
CA LEU A 124 -21.20 -16.45 -1.85
C LEU A 124 -21.88 -15.09 -1.54
N THR A 125 -21.18 -14.18 -0.88
CA THR A 125 -21.68 -12.80 -0.67
C THR A 125 -21.38 -11.91 -1.87
N SER A 126 -22.13 -10.81 -2.03
CA SER A 126 -21.87 -9.80 -3.08
C SER A 126 -20.45 -9.21 -3.02
N GLU A 127 -19.78 -9.31 -1.87
CA GLU A 127 -18.36 -8.98 -1.70
C GLU A 127 -17.41 -9.95 -2.41
N PHE A 128 -17.79 -11.21 -2.59
CA PHE A 128 -16.99 -12.22 -3.29
C PHE A 128 -16.90 -11.93 -4.79
N GLU A 129 -18.00 -11.48 -5.38
CA GLU A 129 -18.06 -11.00 -6.77
C GLU A 129 -17.29 -9.68 -6.93
N LYS A 130 -17.44 -8.75 -5.96
CA LYS A 130 -16.75 -7.45 -5.95
C LYS A 130 -15.24 -7.51 -5.63
N LYS A 131 -14.73 -8.64 -5.13
CA LYS A 131 -13.31 -8.77 -4.68
C LYS A 131 -12.30 -8.65 -5.81
N TYR A 132 -12.71 -8.92 -7.05
CA TYR A 132 -11.88 -8.73 -8.26
C TYR A 132 -12.29 -7.55 -9.13
N THR A 133 -13.48 -7.00 -8.89
CA THR A 133 -13.99 -5.74 -9.42
C THR A 133 -14.05 -4.68 -8.31
N ARG A 134 -12.99 -4.57 -7.49
CA ARG A 134 -12.70 -3.27 -6.88
C ARG A 134 -12.29 -2.37 -8.04
N THR A 135 -13.26 -1.67 -8.63
CA THR A 135 -12.98 -0.37 -9.22
C THR A 135 -12.14 0.35 -8.18
N ALA A 136 -10.96 0.82 -8.58
CA ALA A 136 -10.16 1.65 -7.70
C ALA A 136 -11.05 2.84 -7.32
N SER A 137 -11.67 2.79 -6.14
CA SER A 137 -12.62 3.82 -5.66
C SER A 137 -11.89 5.12 -5.30
N SER A 138 -10.63 5.22 -5.67
CA SER A 138 -9.99 6.44 -6.08
C SER A 138 -8.93 6.05 -7.10
N ALA A 139 -9.15 6.33 -8.39
CA ALA A 139 -8.05 6.90 -9.14
C ALA A 139 -7.72 8.19 -8.38
N THR A 140 -6.79 8.11 -7.40
CA THR A 140 -6.09 9.32 -6.99
C THR A 140 -5.60 9.90 -8.29
N SER A 141 -6.17 11.03 -8.71
CA SER A 141 -5.64 11.84 -9.79
C SER A 141 -4.13 11.81 -9.60
N THR A 142 -3.42 11.11 -10.49
CA THR A 142 -1.97 11.18 -10.51
C THR A 142 -1.70 12.65 -10.75
N LYS A 143 -1.30 13.36 -9.70
CA LYS A 143 -0.96 14.77 -9.77
C LYS A 143 0.00 14.91 -10.94
N LEU A 144 -0.46 15.49 -12.06
CA LEU A 144 0.34 15.69 -13.27
C LEU A 144 1.68 16.32 -12.87
N GLY A 145 2.76 15.93 -13.54
CA GLY A 145 4.09 16.48 -13.28
C GLY A 145 4.11 18.00 -13.46
N LYS A 146 5.09 18.69 -12.85
CA LYS A 146 5.20 20.16 -12.96
C LYS A 146 5.21 20.65 -14.42
N ARG A 147 5.88 19.91 -15.32
CA ARG A 147 5.97 20.22 -16.76
C ARG A 147 4.62 20.12 -17.47
N GLU A 148 3.95 18.97 -17.36
CA GLU A 148 2.65 18.72 -18.01
C GLU A 148 1.58 19.74 -17.57
N ARG A 149 1.60 20.19 -16.31
CA ARG A 149 0.70 21.28 -15.84
C ARG A 149 1.00 22.61 -16.51
N GLN A 150 2.28 22.91 -16.72
CA GLN A 150 2.72 24.17 -17.32
C GLN A 150 2.37 24.21 -18.80
N ASP A 151 2.50 23.09 -19.50
CA ASP A 151 2.13 22.96 -20.91
C ASP A 151 0.61 23.13 -21.11
N LEU A 152 -0.21 22.48 -20.27
CA LEU A 152 -1.66 22.66 -20.30
C LEU A 152 -2.09 24.10 -19.98
N TYR A 153 -1.40 24.77 -19.05
CA TYR A 153 -1.66 26.17 -18.74
C TYR A 153 -1.34 27.09 -19.92
N LEU A 154 -0.23 26.85 -20.61
CA LEU A 154 0.16 27.62 -21.79
C LEU A 154 -0.80 27.38 -22.96
N ALA A 155 -1.23 26.14 -23.18
CA ALA A 155 -2.24 25.80 -24.19
C ALA A 155 -3.58 26.51 -23.93
N ALA A 156 -4.10 26.42 -22.70
CA ALA A 156 -5.33 27.10 -22.31
C ALA A 156 -5.22 28.64 -22.41
N LYS A 157 -4.02 29.19 -22.15
CA LYS A 157 -3.75 30.63 -22.32
C LYS A 157 -3.72 31.02 -23.81
N ALA A 158 -3.18 30.17 -24.68
CA ALA A 158 -3.18 30.38 -26.12
C ALA A 158 -4.60 30.32 -26.69
N GLU A 159 -5.40 29.34 -26.29
CA GLU A 159 -6.82 29.21 -26.68
C GLU A 159 -7.66 30.41 -26.23
N ARG A 160 -7.47 30.90 -25.00
CA ARG A 160 -8.11 32.14 -24.52
C ARG A 160 -7.69 33.37 -25.33
N LYS A 161 -6.43 33.43 -25.76
CA LYS A 161 -5.93 34.54 -26.58
C LYS A 161 -6.51 34.46 -28.01
N ALA A 162 -6.57 33.26 -28.59
CA ALA A 162 -7.14 33.01 -29.90
C ALA A 162 -8.64 33.33 -29.93
N SER A 163 -9.42 32.79 -29.00
CA SER A 163 -10.84 33.10 -28.85
C SER A 163 -11.11 34.59 -28.62
N ARG A 164 -10.25 35.29 -27.86
CA ARG A 164 -10.36 36.75 -27.68
C ARG A 164 -10.06 37.52 -28.98
N LEU A 165 -9.16 37.01 -29.81
CA LEU A 165 -8.81 37.62 -31.10
C LEU A 165 -9.95 37.38 -32.11
N GLU A 166 -10.51 36.18 -32.15
CA GLU A 166 -11.72 35.87 -32.93
C GLU A 166 -12.93 36.70 -32.48
N ALA A 167 -13.15 36.84 -31.17
CA ALA A 167 -14.21 37.71 -30.64
C ALA A 167 -13.99 39.20 -31.00
N LYS A 168 -12.73 39.66 -31.07
CA LYS A 168 -12.38 41.01 -31.56
C LYS A 168 -12.67 41.17 -33.05
N LYS A 169 -12.33 40.18 -33.88
CA LYS A 169 -12.63 40.19 -35.32
C LYS A 169 -14.13 40.26 -35.58
N LEU A 170 -14.94 39.57 -34.77
CA LEU A 170 -16.40 39.58 -34.83
C LEU A 170 -17.05 40.84 -34.20
N GLY A 171 -16.26 41.84 -33.77
CA GLY A 171 -16.77 43.09 -33.18
C GLY A 171 -17.39 42.95 -31.78
N LYS A 172 -17.36 41.75 -31.17
CA LYS A 172 -18.04 41.42 -29.90
C LYS A 172 -17.16 41.65 -28.66
N VAL A 173 -16.44 42.77 -28.56
CA VAL A 173 -15.59 43.05 -27.37
C VAL A 173 -15.98 44.35 -26.66
N VAL A 174 -16.67 44.19 -25.53
CA VAL A 174 -16.85 45.25 -24.53
C VAL A 174 -15.53 45.47 -23.78
N LYS A 175 -14.99 46.69 -23.80
CA LYS A 175 -13.87 47.08 -22.92
C LYS A 175 -14.30 46.98 -21.45
N ARG A 176 -13.80 45.99 -20.71
CA ARG A 176 -13.91 46.01 -19.24
C ARG A 176 -13.06 47.16 -18.69
N LYS A 177 -13.69 48.17 -18.08
CA LYS A 177 -13.01 49.15 -17.22
C LYS A 177 -12.30 48.40 -16.08
N SER A 178 -11.03 48.70 -15.84
CA SER A 178 -10.29 48.15 -14.70
C SER A 178 -10.89 48.64 -13.39
N LYS A 179 -11.43 47.74 -12.55
CA LYS A 179 -11.64 48.04 -11.14
C LYS A 179 -10.26 48.19 -10.49
N ALA A 180 -10.03 49.31 -9.82
CA ALA A 180 -8.81 49.60 -9.08
C ALA A 180 -8.49 48.48 -8.08
N LYS A 181 -7.21 48.12 -7.95
CA LYS A 181 -6.71 47.23 -6.90
C LYS A 181 -7.01 47.86 -5.54
N ALA A 182 -7.87 47.24 -4.73
CA ALA A 182 -7.87 47.49 -3.30
C ALA A 182 -6.52 46.98 -2.74
N LYS A 183 -5.75 47.87 -2.10
CA LYS A 183 -4.52 47.50 -1.38
C LYS A 183 -4.88 46.51 -0.27
N ALA A 184 -4.26 45.32 -0.30
CA ALA A 184 -4.34 44.39 0.82
C ALA A 184 -3.57 44.98 2.02
N LYS A 185 -4.24 45.05 3.17
CA LYS A 185 -3.66 45.44 4.46
C LYS A 185 -2.52 44.46 4.83
N PRO A 186 -1.38 44.91 5.36
CA PRO A 186 -0.31 44.00 5.78
C PRO A 186 -0.77 43.27 7.05
N THR A 187 -0.87 41.94 6.98
CA THR A 187 -1.00 41.11 8.18
C THR A 187 0.37 41.07 8.86
N GLY A 188 0.49 41.79 9.97
CA GLY A 188 1.67 41.77 10.82
C GLY A 188 2.01 40.36 11.27
N LYS A 189 3.30 40.02 11.19
CA LYS A 189 3.90 38.95 11.99
C LYS A 189 4.01 39.50 13.42
N SER A 190 3.28 38.92 14.35
CA SER A 190 3.64 38.97 15.77
C SER A 190 4.70 37.90 16.03
N ALA A 191 5.69 38.29 16.85
CA ALA A 191 6.86 37.53 17.27
C ALA A 191 6.54 36.19 17.96
#